data_AF-A0A9E7L7C8-F1
#
_entry.id   AF-A0A9E7L7C8-F1
#
_cell.length_a   1.000
_cell.length_b   1.000
_cell.length_c   1.000
_cell.angle_alpha   90.00
_cell.angle_beta   90.00
_cell.angle_gamma   90.00
#
_symmetry.space_group_name_H-M   'P 1'
#
loop_
_entity.id
_entity.type
_entity.pdbx_description
1 polymer ?
#
loop_
_entity_poly.entity_id
_entity_poly.type
_entity_poly.pdbx_seq_one_letter_code
_entity_poly.pdbx_strand_id
1 'polypeptide(L)'
;MAATPLHRHAKVVRMVVSTYQAASGAGAAAMEELLQQTHEVLDGKQPTCKIFKQQYAFNLFSHNAAVLSNGYNEEEMKLVKETRKIWNDMDVKVTATCIRVPVMRAHAESVNLQFEKPLDEDTARRILEGAAGVTVIDDRESNHFPTPLDVSNKDDVAVGRIRQDLSQDGNQGLDIFVCGDQIRKGAALNAIQIAEKLL
;
A
#
# COMPACT_ATOMS: atom_id res chain seq x y z
N MET A 1 8.56 -0.49 -2.51
CA MET A 1 9.03 0.52 -3.48
C MET A 1 9.29 1.85 -2.81
N ALA A 2 8.28 2.54 -2.26
CA ALA A 2 8.41 3.89 -1.69
C ALA A 2 9.30 3.99 -0.43
N ALA A 3 9.15 3.08 0.54
CA ALA A 3 9.89 3.16 1.80
C ALA A 3 11.38 2.74 1.67
N THR A 4 11.73 1.91 0.70
CA THR A 4 13.10 1.40 0.51
C THR A 4 14.16 2.49 0.22
N PRO A 5 13.96 3.45 -0.72
CA PRO A 5 14.93 4.51 -0.95
C PRO A 5 15.10 5.41 0.29
N LEU A 6 14.02 5.66 1.04
CA LEU A 6 14.07 6.38 2.32
C LEU A 6 14.90 5.61 3.34
N HIS A 7 14.62 4.31 3.55
CA HIS A 7 15.37 3.44 4.46
C HIS A 7 16.87 3.37 4.14
N ARG A 8 17.24 3.37 2.85
CA ARG A 8 18.65 3.37 2.43
C ARG A 8 19.37 4.69 2.74
N HIS A 9 18.65 5.80 2.75
CA HIS A 9 19.21 7.12 3.07
C HIS A 9 19.27 7.36 4.58
N ALA A 10 18.14 7.15 5.26
CA ALA A 10 17.98 7.21 6.70
C ALA A 10 17.35 5.90 7.17
N LYS A 11 18.05 5.16 8.03
CA LYS A 11 17.58 3.85 8.49
C LYS A 11 16.21 3.96 9.13
N VAL A 12 15.20 3.31 8.55
CA VAL A 12 13.88 3.14 9.18
C VAL A 12 13.99 2.16 10.34
N VAL A 13 13.63 2.58 11.55
CA VAL A 13 13.61 1.74 12.76
C VAL A 13 12.21 1.21 13.09
N ARG A 14 11.16 1.93 12.66
CA ARG A 14 9.78 1.50 12.82
C ARG A 14 8.92 1.92 11.63
N MET A 15 8.00 1.04 11.22
CA MET A 15 7.03 1.28 10.16
C MET A 15 5.63 0.80 10.59
N VAL A 16 4.63 1.66 10.43
CA VAL A 16 3.21 1.34 10.61
C VAL A 16 2.52 1.51 9.27
N VAL A 17 1.75 0.50 8.87
CA VAL A 17 1.03 0.51 7.60
C VAL A 17 -0.45 0.24 7.83
N SER A 18 -1.30 1.09 7.27
CA SER A 18 -2.72 0.80 7.10
C SER A 18 -3.02 0.70 5.63
N THR A 19 -3.43 -0.49 5.17
CA THR A 19 -3.64 -0.75 3.74
C THR A 19 -5.11 -0.59 3.36
N TYR A 20 -5.32 -0.23 2.10
CA TYR A 20 -6.58 -0.11 1.43
C TYR A 20 -6.48 -0.96 0.16
N GLN A 21 -6.61 -2.27 0.33
CA GLN A 21 -6.36 -3.24 -0.72
C GLN A 21 -7.59 -3.42 -1.60
N ALA A 22 -7.37 -3.37 -2.92
CA ALA A 22 -8.36 -3.56 -3.97
C ALA A 22 -8.84 -5.01 -4.12
N ALA A 23 -9.95 -5.17 -4.84
CA ALA A 23 -10.55 -6.45 -5.23
C ALA A 23 -9.63 -7.31 -6.09
N SER A 24 -8.85 -6.70 -6.99
CA SER A 24 -7.88 -7.39 -7.86
C SER A 24 -6.91 -8.31 -7.12
N GLY A 25 -6.55 -7.99 -5.87
CA GLY A 25 -5.67 -8.83 -5.04
C GLY A 25 -6.26 -10.19 -4.70
N ALA A 26 -7.59 -10.34 -4.78
CA ALA A 26 -8.31 -11.60 -4.62
C ALA A 26 -8.72 -12.24 -5.96
N GLY A 27 -8.28 -11.69 -7.10
CA GLY A 27 -8.50 -12.22 -8.44
C GLY A 27 -9.71 -11.64 -9.19
N ALA A 28 -9.86 -12.05 -10.45
CA ALA A 28 -10.88 -11.52 -11.36
C ALA A 28 -12.31 -11.74 -10.84
N ALA A 29 -12.61 -12.92 -10.29
CA ALA A 29 -13.92 -13.22 -9.72
C ALA A 29 -14.31 -12.29 -8.55
N ALA A 30 -13.33 -11.83 -7.77
CA ALA A 30 -13.58 -10.86 -6.70
C ALA A 30 -13.89 -9.45 -7.24
N MET A 31 -13.26 -9.07 -8.36
CA MET A 31 -13.58 -7.82 -9.06
C MET A 31 -14.98 -7.86 -9.67
N GLU A 32 -15.36 -8.99 -10.28
CA GLU A 32 -16.70 -9.23 -10.80
C GLU A 32 -17.76 -9.20 -9.69
N GLU A 33 -17.49 -9.85 -8.54
CA GLU A 33 -18.40 -9.82 -7.39
C GLU A 33 -18.57 -8.39 -6.84
N LEU A 34 -17.50 -7.60 -6.74
CA LEU A 34 -17.63 -6.20 -6.30
C LEU A 34 -18.52 -5.39 -7.25
N LEU A 35 -18.34 -5.54 -8.57
CA LEU A 35 -19.16 -4.86 -9.56
C LEU A 35 -20.63 -5.32 -9.48
N GLN A 36 -20.85 -6.63 -9.41
CA GLN A 36 -22.19 -7.20 -9.27
C GLN A 36 -22.90 -6.67 -8.03
N GLN A 37 -22.27 -6.77 -6.86
CA GLN A 37 -22.85 -6.29 -5.61
C GLN A 37 -23.12 -4.80 -5.65
N THR A 38 -22.27 -4.02 -6.32
CA THR A 38 -22.50 -2.57 -6.46
C THR A 38 -23.80 -2.29 -7.21
N HIS A 39 -24.06 -3.01 -8.32
CA HIS A 39 -25.33 -2.91 -9.03
C HIS A 39 -26.51 -3.39 -8.18
N GLU A 40 -26.39 -4.54 -7.51
CA GLU A 40 -27.46 -5.10 -6.67
C GLU A 40 -27.86 -4.14 -5.54
N VAL A 41 -26.88 -3.57 -4.82
CA VAL A 41 -27.14 -2.63 -3.73
C VAL A 41 -27.78 -1.34 -4.24
N LEU A 42 -27.31 -0.80 -5.37
CA LEU A 42 -27.90 0.40 -5.98
C LEU A 42 -29.33 0.18 -6.49
N ASP A 43 -29.66 -1.05 -6.89
CA ASP A 43 -31.01 -1.47 -7.25
C ASP A 43 -31.91 -1.79 -6.02
N GLY A 44 -31.40 -1.62 -4.79
CA GLY A 44 -32.13 -1.97 -3.56
C GLY A 44 -32.28 -3.47 -3.31
N LYS A 45 -31.47 -4.31 -3.96
CA LYS A 45 -31.46 -5.77 -3.82
C LYS A 45 -30.49 -6.20 -2.72
N GLN A 46 -30.68 -7.41 -2.21
CA GLN A 46 -29.72 -8.06 -1.32
C GLN A 46 -28.47 -8.47 -2.11
N PRO A 47 -27.24 -8.13 -1.67
CA PRO A 47 -26.02 -8.40 -2.42
C PRO A 47 -25.62 -9.89 -2.40
N THR A 48 -25.19 -10.38 -3.55
CA THR A 48 -24.66 -11.73 -3.76
C THR A 48 -23.25 -11.85 -3.17
N CYS A 49 -23.10 -12.58 -2.07
CA CYS A 49 -21.83 -12.74 -1.35
C CYS A 49 -21.24 -14.15 -1.51
N LYS A 50 -20.69 -14.47 -2.69
CA LYS A 50 -20.13 -15.80 -3.01
C LYS A 50 -18.65 -15.92 -2.65
N ILE A 51 -17.82 -14.92 -2.97
CA ILE A 51 -16.37 -14.94 -2.77
C ILE A 51 -16.02 -14.61 -1.31
N PHE A 52 -16.44 -13.43 -0.82
CA PHE A 52 -16.04 -12.96 0.51
C PHE A 52 -16.98 -13.34 1.66
N LYS A 53 -18.12 -13.98 1.36
CA LYS A 53 -19.18 -14.35 2.33
C LYS A 53 -19.75 -13.18 3.15
N GLN A 54 -19.45 -11.95 2.75
CA GLN A 54 -19.97 -10.71 3.31
C GLN A 54 -20.08 -9.65 2.20
N GLN A 55 -20.87 -8.61 2.44
CA GLN A 55 -21.04 -7.52 1.49
C GLN A 55 -19.72 -6.74 1.35
N TYR A 56 -19.30 -6.55 0.10
CA TYR A 56 -18.13 -5.80 -0.30
C TYR A 56 -18.50 -4.43 -0.86
N ALA A 57 -19.55 -4.34 -1.67
CA ALA A 57 -20.03 -3.05 -2.17
C ALA A 57 -20.37 -2.10 -1.01
N PHE A 58 -19.81 -0.89 -1.04
CA PHE A 58 -19.98 0.14 -0.01
C PHE A 58 -19.56 -0.29 1.40
N ASN A 59 -18.64 -1.25 1.53
CA ASN A 59 -18.18 -1.77 2.82
C ASN A 59 -16.65 -1.98 2.83
N LEU A 60 -16.09 -2.05 4.04
CA LEU A 60 -14.68 -2.36 4.29
C LEU A 60 -14.58 -3.49 5.32
N PHE A 61 -13.59 -4.37 5.16
CA PHE A 61 -13.43 -5.52 6.04
C PHE A 61 -11.97 -5.96 6.13
N SER A 62 -11.62 -6.68 7.20
CA SER A 62 -10.30 -7.32 7.35
C SER A 62 -9.97 -8.16 6.13
N HIS A 63 -8.72 -8.13 5.67
CA HIS A 63 -8.29 -8.93 4.52
C HIS A 63 -8.75 -10.39 4.63
N ASN A 64 -9.14 -11.01 3.51
CA ASN A 64 -9.65 -12.39 3.46
C ASN A 64 -8.57 -13.48 3.64
N ALA A 65 -7.43 -13.12 4.24
CA ALA A 65 -6.39 -14.06 4.62
C ALA A 65 -6.75 -14.70 5.98
N ALA A 66 -6.20 -15.88 6.25
CA ALA A 66 -6.42 -16.54 7.53
C ALA A 66 -5.88 -15.69 8.69
N VAL A 67 -6.65 -15.64 9.79
CA VAL A 67 -6.21 -15.02 11.05
C VAL A 67 -5.37 -16.04 11.82
N LEU A 68 -4.20 -15.61 12.27
CA LEU A 68 -3.24 -16.41 13.01
C LEU A 68 -3.50 -16.33 14.52
N SER A 69 -2.81 -17.18 15.29
CA SER A 69 -2.96 -17.25 16.76
C SER A 69 -2.59 -15.97 17.50
N ASN A 70 -1.80 -15.08 16.88
CA ASN A 70 -1.42 -13.78 17.43
C ASN A 70 -2.39 -12.64 17.06
N GLY A 71 -3.50 -12.95 16.38
CA GLY A 71 -4.52 -11.98 15.99
C GLY A 71 -4.26 -11.22 14.68
N TYR A 72 -3.07 -11.36 14.09
CA TYR A 72 -2.78 -10.83 12.76
C TYR A 72 -3.28 -11.79 11.68
N ASN A 73 -3.66 -11.28 10.52
CA ASN A 73 -3.86 -12.12 9.34
C ASN A 73 -2.53 -12.41 8.60
N GLU A 74 -2.52 -13.42 7.74
CA GLU A 74 -1.31 -13.83 7.01
C GLU A 74 -0.75 -12.72 6.09
N GLU A 75 -1.60 -11.86 5.55
CA GLU A 75 -1.17 -10.76 4.66
C GLU A 75 -0.42 -9.68 5.45
N GLU A 76 -0.86 -9.36 6.67
CA GLU A 76 -0.13 -8.46 7.57
C GLU A 76 1.23 -9.05 7.95
N MET A 77 1.27 -10.33 8.31
CA MET A 77 2.53 -11.01 8.66
C MET A 77 3.46 -11.16 7.46
N LYS A 78 2.93 -11.26 6.24
CA LYS A 78 3.72 -11.26 5.00
C LYS A 78 4.41 -9.91 4.82
N LEU A 79 3.72 -8.79 5.03
CA LEU A 79 4.31 -7.45 4.97
C LEU A 79 5.49 -7.33 5.95
N VAL A 80 5.33 -7.82 7.18
CA VAL A 80 6.41 -7.84 8.19
C VAL A 80 7.61 -8.67 7.73
N LYS A 81 7.39 -9.91 7.29
CA LYS A 81 8.46 -10.84 6.89
C LYS A 81 9.20 -10.36 5.65
N GLU A 82 8.46 -9.96 4.61
CA GLU A 82 9.05 -9.50 3.35
C GLU A 82 9.81 -8.20 3.52
N THR A 83 9.33 -7.27 4.37
CA THR A 83 10.08 -6.02 4.66
C THR A 83 11.45 -6.34 5.26
N ARG A 84 11.49 -7.19 6.30
CA ARG A 84 12.74 -7.61 6.95
C ARG A 84 13.70 -8.28 5.98
N LYS A 85 13.18 -9.15 5.13
CA LYS A 85 13.94 -9.85 4.09
C LYS A 85 14.49 -8.89 3.04
N ILE A 86 13.67 -7.98 2.52
CA ILE A 86 14.05 -7.03 1.46
C ILE A 86 15.09 -6.02 1.98
N TRP A 87 14.96 -5.57 3.23
CA TRP A 87 15.91 -4.63 3.84
C TRP A 87 17.11 -5.32 4.47
N ASN A 88 17.10 -6.66 4.56
CA ASN A 88 18.10 -7.43 5.30
C ASN A 88 18.30 -6.89 6.72
N ASP A 89 17.20 -6.53 7.37
CA ASP A 89 17.15 -5.94 8.71
C ASP A 89 16.08 -6.69 9.51
N MET A 90 16.50 -7.52 10.48
CA MET A 90 15.59 -8.28 11.33
C MET A 90 15.06 -7.47 12.52
N ASP A 91 15.72 -6.36 12.85
CA ASP A 91 15.42 -5.54 14.02
C ASP A 91 14.37 -4.46 13.72
N VAL A 92 14.16 -4.16 12.43
CA VAL A 92 13.11 -3.22 12.02
C VAL A 92 11.74 -3.64 12.56
N LYS A 93 11.07 -2.69 13.22
CA LYS A 93 9.77 -2.89 13.85
C LYS A 93 8.67 -2.57 12.86
N VAL A 94 7.97 -3.57 12.37
CA VAL A 94 6.89 -3.39 11.39
C VAL A 94 5.58 -3.88 11.98
N THR A 95 4.53 -3.09 11.82
CA THR A 95 3.14 -3.50 12.07
C THR A 95 2.26 -3.03 10.92
N ALA A 96 1.26 -3.84 10.59
CA ALA A 96 0.35 -3.56 9.49
C ALA A 96 -1.07 -3.94 9.88
N THR A 97 -2.03 -3.20 9.34
CA THR A 97 -3.45 -3.58 9.33
C THR A 97 -3.90 -3.64 7.88
N CYS A 98 -4.33 -4.82 7.44
CA CYS A 98 -4.69 -5.05 6.04
C CYS A 98 -6.20 -5.06 5.85
N ILE A 99 -6.74 -4.02 5.18
CA ILE A 99 -8.17 -3.85 4.95
C ILE A 99 -8.47 -3.93 3.46
N ARG A 100 -9.51 -4.70 3.13
CA ARG A 100 -10.08 -4.75 1.78
C ARG A 100 -11.09 -3.60 1.63
N VAL A 101 -11.00 -2.86 0.54
CA VAL A 101 -11.83 -1.69 0.23
C VAL A 101 -12.45 -1.80 -1.17
N PRO A 102 -13.61 -1.18 -1.44
CA PRO A 102 -14.35 -1.35 -2.69
C PRO A 102 -13.70 -0.56 -3.84
N VAL A 103 -12.46 -0.94 -4.18
CA VAL A 103 -11.61 -0.40 -5.23
C VAL A 103 -11.22 -1.54 -6.15
N MET A 104 -11.27 -1.31 -7.46
CA MET A 104 -11.15 -2.39 -8.45
C MET A 104 -9.74 -2.98 -8.54
N ARG A 105 -8.70 -2.14 -8.66
CA ARG A 105 -7.39 -2.60 -9.16
C ARG A 105 -6.17 -2.21 -8.32
N ALA A 106 -6.07 -0.95 -7.93
CA ALA A 106 -4.88 -0.44 -7.26
C ALA A 106 -5.02 -0.47 -5.73
N HIS A 107 -3.92 -0.82 -5.06
CA HIS A 107 -3.82 -0.74 -3.61
C HIS A 107 -3.41 0.67 -3.21
N ALA A 108 -3.85 1.10 -2.04
CA ALA A 108 -3.31 2.27 -1.37
C ALA A 108 -2.84 1.93 0.04
N GLU A 109 -1.88 2.69 0.55
CA GLU A 109 -1.29 2.47 1.86
C GLU A 109 -1.02 3.83 2.53
N SER A 110 -1.51 3.99 3.75
CA SER A 110 -1.01 5.02 4.65
C SER A 110 0.18 4.44 5.40
N VAL A 111 1.34 5.06 5.26
CA VAL A 111 2.61 4.57 5.84
C VAL A 111 3.20 5.65 6.74
N ASN A 112 3.43 5.28 7.99
CA ASN A 112 4.15 6.07 8.98
C ASN A 112 5.52 5.42 9.20
N LEU A 113 6.58 6.21 9.04
CA LEU A 113 7.97 5.80 9.16
C LEU A 113 8.63 6.54 10.32
N GLN A 114 9.40 5.82 11.12
CA GLN A 114 10.33 6.39 12.09
C GLN A 114 11.76 6.04 11.67
N PHE A 115 12.64 7.04 11.71
CA PHE A 115 14.03 6.95 11.30
C PHE A 115 14.97 7.01 12.51
N GLU A 116 16.13 6.38 12.37
CA GLU A 116 17.23 6.45 13.36
C GLU A 116 17.80 7.86 13.48
N LYS A 117 17.83 8.61 12.37
CA LYS A 117 18.34 9.98 12.27
C LYS A 117 17.25 10.88 11.67
N PRO A 118 17.27 12.19 11.99
CA PRO A 118 16.33 13.14 11.40
C PRO A 118 16.35 13.08 9.87
N LEU A 119 15.17 13.15 9.26
CA LEU A 119 14.99 13.27 7.80
C LEU A 119 13.93 14.32 7.53
N ASP A 120 14.34 15.47 6.99
CA ASP A 120 13.41 16.55 6.64
C ASP A 120 12.56 16.21 5.41
N GLU A 121 11.43 16.91 5.27
CA GLU A 121 10.44 16.65 4.23
C GLU A 121 10.98 16.89 2.81
N ASP A 122 11.74 17.98 2.61
CA ASP A 122 12.27 18.35 1.30
C ASP A 122 13.32 17.34 0.82
N THR A 123 14.14 16.83 1.74
CA THR A 123 15.08 15.74 1.45
C THR A 123 14.34 14.44 1.13
N ALA A 124 13.32 14.08 1.91
CA ALA A 124 12.50 12.90 1.63
C ALA A 124 11.84 12.97 0.24
N ARG A 125 11.28 14.13 -0.12
CA ARG A 125 10.67 14.39 -1.44
C ARG A 125 11.68 14.19 -2.57
N ARG A 126 12.87 14.80 -2.49
CA ARG A 126 13.93 14.65 -3.51
C ARG A 126 14.39 13.19 -3.67
N ILE A 127 14.48 12.45 -2.57
CA ILE A 127 14.82 11.01 -2.60
C ILE A 127 13.76 10.22 -3.37
N LEU A 128 12.48 10.51 -3.12
CA LEU A 128 11.35 9.84 -3.77
C LEU A 128 11.25 10.20 -5.26
N GLU A 129 11.46 11.47 -5.61
CA GLU A 129 11.49 11.95 -7.02
C GLU A 129 12.63 11.31 -7.82
N GLY A 130 13.77 11.04 -7.18
CA GLY A 130 14.91 10.36 -7.81
C GLY A 130 14.81 8.83 -7.83
N ALA A 131 13.79 8.23 -7.21
CA ALA A 131 13.68 6.78 -7.08
C ALA A 131 13.02 6.15 -8.33
N ALA A 132 13.71 5.18 -8.94
CA ALA A 132 13.18 4.46 -10.09
C ALA A 132 11.86 3.72 -9.78
N GLY A 133 10.85 3.91 -10.63
CA GLY A 133 9.52 3.31 -10.48
C GLY A 133 8.65 3.97 -9.40
N VAL A 134 9.02 5.18 -8.96
CA VAL A 134 8.24 6.03 -8.05
C VAL A 134 7.89 7.32 -8.79
N THR A 135 6.62 7.69 -8.77
CA THR A 135 6.13 9.00 -9.22
C THR A 135 5.64 9.79 -8.01
N VAL A 136 6.08 11.03 -7.83
CA VAL A 136 5.54 11.89 -6.76
C VAL A 136 4.32 12.66 -7.26
N ILE A 137 3.18 12.51 -6.58
CA ILE A 137 1.96 13.31 -6.79
C ILE A 137 1.63 13.94 -5.44
N ASP A 138 2.05 15.18 -5.23
CA ASP A 138 1.98 15.79 -3.89
C ASP A 138 1.84 17.31 -3.96
N ASP A 139 0.69 17.76 -4.49
CA ASP A 139 0.34 19.17 -4.60
C ASP A 139 -0.64 19.56 -3.49
N ARG A 140 -0.11 20.29 -2.50
CA ARG A 140 -0.87 20.76 -1.34
C ARG A 140 -1.81 21.92 -1.65
N GLU A 141 -1.45 22.77 -2.61
CA GLU A 141 -2.24 23.96 -2.93
C GLU A 141 -3.54 23.57 -3.62
N SER A 142 -3.49 22.60 -4.55
CA SER A 142 -4.67 22.07 -5.23
C SER A 142 -5.32 20.88 -4.52
N ASN A 143 -4.76 20.41 -3.40
CA ASN A 143 -5.18 19.20 -2.68
C ASN A 143 -5.18 17.96 -3.59
N HIS A 144 -4.16 17.84 -4.45
CA HIS A 144 -4.00 16.74 -5.40
C HIS A 144 -2.90 15.76 -4.94
N PHE A 145 -3.34 14.54 -4.65
CA PHE A 145 -2.52 13.46 -4.10
C PHE A 145 -2.85 12.14 -4.82
N PRO A 146 -2.07 11.07 -4.63
CA PRO A 146 -2.28 9.82 -5.35
C PRO A 146 -3.65 9.23 -5.01
N THR A 147 -4.35 8.75 -6.05
CA THR A 147 -5.55 7.93 -5.87
C THR A 147 -5.38 6.58 -6.57
N PRO A 148 -6.16 5.55 -6.18
CA PRO A 148 -6.17 4.28 -6.89
C PRO A 148 -6.54 4.41 -8.39
N LEU A 149 -7.36 5.40 -8.75
CA LEU A 149 -7.73 5.64 -10.15
C LEU A 149 -6.54 6.17 -10.95
N ASP A 150 -5.77 7.10 -10.38
CA ASP A 150 -4.61 7.70 -11.06
C ASP A 150 -3.52 6.69 -11.39
N VAL A 151 -3.36 5.64 -10.58
CA VAL A 151 -2.29 4.65 -10.73
C VAL A 151 -2.72 3.35 -11.39
N SER A 152 -4.02 3.14 -11.58
CA SER A 152 -4.52 1.92 -12.22
C SER A 152 -3.98 1.79 -13.64
N ASN A 153 -3.50 0.61 -13.99
CA ASN A 153 -2.81 0.29 -15.26
C ASN A 153 -1.49 1.02 -15.51
N LYS A 154 -0.91 1.67 -14.48
CA LYS A 154 0.45 2.24 -14.54
C LYS A 154 1.45 1.28 -13.90
N ASP A 155 2.70 1.43 -14.30
CA ASP A 155 3.82 0.62 -13.82
C ASP A 155 4.46 1.21 -12.55
N ASP A 156 4.45 2.54 -12.46
CA ASP A 156 4.99 3.28 -11.32
C ASP A 156 4.06 3.26 -10.12
N VAL A 157 4.67 3.29 -8.94
CA VAL A 157 3.97 3.55 -7.68
C VAL A 157 3.93 5.04 -7.45
N ALA A 158 2.74 5.61 -7.23
CA ALA A 158 2.63 7.01 -6.86
C ALA A 158 2.76 7.21 -5.35
N VAL A 159 3.46 8.26 -4.95
CA VAL A 159 3.66 8.64 -3.54
C VAL A 159 3.28 10.11 -3.37
N GLY A 160 2.59 10.41 -2.29
CA GLY A 160 2.24 11.77 -1.91
C GLY A 160 1.89 11.85 -0.43
N ARG A 161 1.20 12.93 -0.04
CA ARG A 161 0.96 13.29 1.35
C ARG A 161 2.23 13.26 2.20
N ILE A 162 3.37 13.58 1.59
CA ILE A 162 4.70 13.51 2.21
C ILE A 162 4.78 14.65 3.22
N ARG A 163 4.96 14.32 4.50
CA ARG A 163 5.01 15.31 5.58
C ARG A 163 5.69 14.75 6.82
N GLN A 164 6.22 15.63 7.65
CA GLN A 164 6.70 15.25 8.98
C GLN A 164 5.55 14.71 9.85
N ASP A 165 5.84 13.67 10.62
CA ASP A 165 4.94 13.15 11.65
C ASP A 165 5.06 14.02 12.91
N LEU A 166 4.00 14.79 13.19
CA LEU A 166 3.94 15.71 14.33
C LEU A 166 3.89 15.01 15.69
N SER A 167 3.68 13.69 15.73
CA SER A 167 3.69 12.93 16.98
C SER A 167 5.09 12.49 17.42
N GLN A 168 6.11 12.75 16.60
CA GLN A 168 7.49 12.37 16.86
C GLN A 168 8.39 13.60 16.92
N ASP A 169 9.22 13.66 17.96
CA ASP A 169 10.21 14.71 18.13
C ASP A 169 11.40 14.53 17.15
N GLY A 170 12.17 15.61 16.97
CA GLY A 170 13.47 15.56 16.31
C GLY A 170 13.46 15.30 14.80
N ASN A 171 12.32 15.50 14.11
CA ASN A 171 12.16 15.24 12.67
C ASN A 171 12.52 13.79 12.27
N GLN A 172 12.29 12.84 13.18
CA GLN A 172 12.55 11.42 12.95
C GLN A 172 11.33 10.68 12.41
N GLY A 173 10.19 11.33 12.25
CA GLY A 173 8.96 10.71 11.76
C GLY A 173 8.50 11.30 10.42
N LEU A 174 8.05 10.45 9.50
CA LEU A 174 7.49 10.86 8.20
C LEU A 174 6.25 10.05 7.89
N ASP A 175 5.20 10.75 7.44
CA ASP A 175 4.02 10.15 6.86
C ASP A 175 4.06 10.25 5.34
N ILE A 176 3.70 9.15 4.66
CA ILE A 176 3.47 9.12 3.21
C ILE A 176 2.19 8.33 2.90
N PHE A 177 1.55 8.68 1.77
CA PHE A 177 0.48 7.91 1.17
C PHE A 177 0.94 7.34 -0.16
N VAL A 178 0.74 6.04 -0.35
CA VAL A 178 1.28 5.29 -1.47
C VAL A 178 0.13 4.65 -2.24
N CYS A 179 0.15 4.71 -3.57
CA CYS A 179 -0.81 4.04 -4.43
C CYS A 179 -0.09 3.28 -5.55
N GLY A 180 -0.50 2.04 -5.86
CA GLY A 180 0.08 1.29 -6.98
C GLY A 180 -0.87 0.24 -7.56
N ASP A 181 -0.78 -0.01 -8.88
CA ASP A 181 -1.53 -1.09 -9.51
C ASP A 181 -0.99 -2.47 -9.06
N GLN A 182 -1.85 -3.24 -8.41
CA GLN A 182 -1.47 -4.52 -7.83
C GLN A 182 -1.17 -5.60 -8.89
N ILE A 183 -1.84 -5.55 -10.04
CA ILE A 183 -1.69 -6.58 -11.09
C ILE A 183 -0.39 -6.34 -11.85
N ARG A 184 -0.09 -5.09 -12.18
CA ARG A 184 1.16 -4.72 -12.86
C ARG A 184 2.33 -4.72 -11.89
N LYS A 185 2.43 -3.73 -11.00
CA LYS A 185 3.61 -3.59 -10.15
C LYS A 185 3.65 -4.63 -9.05
N GLY A 186 2.51 -4.95 -8.43
CA GLY A 186 2.44 -5.92 -7.34
C GLY A 186 2.73 -7.37 -7.73
N ALA A 187 2.58 -7.72 -9.02
CA ALA A 187 2.81 -9.08 -9.52
C ALA A 187 3.67 -9.13 -10.79
N ALA A 188 3.15 -8.67 -11.93
CA ALA A 188 3.75 -8.95 -13.25
C ALA A 188 5.10 -8.26 -13.49
N LEU A 189 5.21 -6.96 -13.21
CA LEU A 189 6.41 -6.19 -13.51
C LEU A 189 7.57 -6.56 -12.58
N ASN A 190 7.30 -6.85 -11.30
CA ASN A 190 8.35 -7.33 -10.40
C ASN A 190 8.92 -8.68 -10.89
N ALA A 191 8.08 -9.57 -11.42
CA ALA A 191 8.54 -10.85 -11.97
C ALA A 191 9.41 -10.66 -13.24
N ILE A 192 9.01 -9.77 -14.14
CA ILE A 192 9.80 -9.44 -15.35
C ILE A 192 11.13 -8.77 -14.97
N GLN A 193 11.13 -7.81 -14.05
CA GLN A 193 12.35 -7.11 -13.61
C GLN A 193 13.34 -8.03 -12.90
N ILE A 194 12.87 -9.08 -12.22
CA ILE A 194 13.74 -10.14 -11.69
C ILE A 194 14.33 -10.96 -12.84
N ALA A 195 13.53 -11.35 -13.83
CA ALA A 195 14.00 -12.10 -14.99
C ALA A 195 15.02 -11.32 -15.83
N GLU A 196 14.81 -10.03 -16.06
CA GLU A 196 15.75 -9.15 -16.79
C GLU A 196 17.10 -9.01 -16.08
N LYS A 197 17.14 -9.11 -14.75
CA LYS A 197 18.39 -9.08 -13.97
C LYS A 197 19.16 -10.40 -13.97
N LEU A 198 18.56 -11.48 -14.47
CA LEU A 198 19.16 -12.82 -14.56
C LEU A 198 19.66 -13.16 -15.98
N LEU A 199 19.40 -12.28 -16.95
CA LEU A 199 19.92 -12.34 -18.33
C LEU A 199 21.20 -11.51 -18.45
#